data_AF-A0A6I6DI62-F1
#
_entry.id   AF-A0A6I6DI62-F1
#
_cell.length_a   1.000
_cell.length_b   1.000
_cell.length_c   1.000
_cell.angle_alpha   90.00
_cell.angle_beta   90.00
_cell.angle_gamma   90.00
#
_symmetry.space_group_name_H-M   'P 1'
#
loop_
_entity.id
_entity.type
_entity.pdbx_description
1 polymer ?
#
loop_
_entity_poly.entity_id
_entity_poly.type
_entity_poly.pdbx_seq_one_letter_code
_entity_poly.pdbx_strand_id
1 'polypeptide(L)'
;METLNIIIAALFLLVIIYIVAQVIMKPIKLLWKVLLNSAIGLVLLIITNYMGAYFDFNIPINLITILIAGFLGIPGIFLLICFQLLIM
;
A
#
# COMPACT_ATOMS: atom_id res chain seq x y z
N MET A 1 0.58 29.83 -42.29
CA MET A 1 -0.08 30.22 -41.02
C MET A 1 -0.87 29.07 -40.41
N GLU A 2 -1.71 28.37 -41.18
CA GLU A 2 -2.52 27.24 -40.67
C GLU A 2 -1.71 26.05 -40.15
N THR A 3 -0.66 25.64 -40.87
CA THR A 3 0.22 24.54 -40.44
C THR A 3 0.92 24.81 -39.11
N LEU A 4 1.31 26.07 -38.88
CA LEU A 4 1.97 26.50 -37.65
C LEU A 4 0.98 26.46 -36.46
N ASN A 5 -0.27 26.85 -36.68
CA ASN A 5 -1.33 26.72 -35.67
C ASN A 5 -1.63 25.26 -35.31
N ILE A 6 -1.64 24.37 -36.31
CA ILE A 6 -1.83 22.92 -36.08
C ILE A 6 -0.69 22.34 -35.24
N ILE A 7 0.57 22.72 -35.54
CA ILE A 7 1.74 22.27 -34.77
C ILE A 7 1.67 22.78 -33.33
N ILE A 8 1.32 24.05 -33.11
CA ILE A 8 1.18 24.63 -31.76
C ILE A 8 0.04 23.92 -31.00
N ALA A 9 -1.11 23.70 -31.63
CA ALA A 9 -2.24 23.01 -31.02
C ALA A 9 -1.89 21.55 -30.64
N ALA A 10 -1.16 20.84 -31.52
CA ALA A 10 -0.70 19.48 -31.24
C ALA A 10 0.28 19.43 -30.06
N LEU A 11 1.24 20.37 -29.99
CA LEU A 11 2.16 20.47 -28.85
C LEU A 11 1.42 20.78 -27.56
N PHE A 12 0.46 21.70 -27.59
CA PHE A 12 -0.36 22.05 -26.44
C PHE A 12 -1.16 20.85 -25.93
N LEU A 13 -1.80 20.10 -26.84
CA LEU A 13 -2.53 18.87 -26.51
C LEU A 13 -1.59 17.82 -25.88
N LEU A 14 -0.39 17.64 -26.44
CA LEU A 14 0.58 16.66 -25.93
C LEU A 14 1.02 16.99 -24.50
N VAL A 15 1.25 18.27 -24.21
CA VAL A 15 1.58 18.73 -22.84
C VAL A 15 0.44 18.44 -21.87
N ILE A 16 -0.82 18.70 -22.25
CA ILE A 16 -1.99 18.39 -21.42
C ILE A 16 -2.06 16.89 -21.12
N ILE A 17 -1.93 16.04 -22.15
CA ILE A 17 -1.96 14.58 -21.99
C ILE A 17 -0.84 14.12 -21.06
N TYR A 18 0.37 14.68 -21.20
CA TYR A 18 1.50 14.35 -20.35
C TYR A 18 1.24 14.69 -18.87
N ILE A 19 0.66 15.87 -18.59
CA ILE A 19 0.31 16.28 -17.21
C ILE A 19 -0.75 15.34 -16.63
N VAL A 20 -1.81 15.04 -17.38
CA VAL A 20 -2.87 14.13 -16.93
C VAL A 20 -2.32 12.73 -16.65
N ALA A 21 -1.47 12.21 -17.54
CA ALA A 21 -0.82 10.92 -17.36
C ALA A 21 0.04 10.89 -16.08
N GLN A 22 0.81 11.95 -15.80
CA GLN A 22 1.61 12.06 -14.59
C GLN A 22 0.75 12.08 -13.31
N VAL A 23 -0.39 12.78 -13.32
CA VAL A 23 -1.31 12.83 -12.18
C VAL A 23 -1.89 11.45 -11.88
N ILE A 24 -2.28 10.69 -12.92
CA ILE A 24 -2.84 9.33 -12.77
C ILE A 24 -1.77 8.30 -12.38
N MET A 25 -0.51 8.47 -12.81
CA MET A 25 0.56 7.52 -12.49
C MET A 25 0.92 7.51 -11.00
N LYS A 26 0.83 8.65 -10.32
CA LYS A 26 1.18 8.79 -8.89
C LYS A 26 0.38 7.87 -7.95
N PRO A 27 -0.97 7.84 -7.98
CA PRO A 27 -1.76 6.94 -7.13
C PRO A 27 -1.54 5.46 -7.47
N ILE A 28 -1.29 5.12 -8.74
CA ILE A 28 -0.99 3.74 -9.15
C ILE A 28 0.30 3.24 -8.49
N LYS A 29 1.35 4.08 -8.46
CA LYS A 29 2.60 3.75 -7.76
C LYS A 29 2.38 3.56 -6.27
N LEU A 30 1.51 4.36 -5.66
CA LEU A 30 1.16 4.21 -4.25
C LEU A 30 0.42 2.89 -4.00
N LEU A 31 -0.55 2.52 -4.84
CA LEU A 31 -1.26 1.24 -4.75
C LEU A 31 -0.29 0.05 -4.77
N TRP A 32 0.68 0.06 -5.68
CA TRP A 32 1.72 -0.97 -5.72
C TRP A 32 2.53 -1.05 -4.43
N LYS A 33 2.91 0.11 -3.86
CA LYS A 33 3.63 0.16 -2.58
C LYS A 33 2.79 -0.41 -1.44
N VAL A 34 1.50 -0.06 -1.37
CA VAL A 34 0.58 -0.60 -0.35
C VAL A 34 0.44 -2.11 -0.51
N LEU A 35 0.32 -2.60 -1.74
CA LEU A 35 0.16 -4.02 -2.02
C LEU A 35 1.38 -4.84 -1.59
N LEU A 36 2.59 -4.37 -1.93
CA LEU A 36 3.85 -5.01 -1.51
C LEU A 36 4.03 -4.99 0.00
N ASN A 37 3.78 -3.85 0.64
CA ASN A 37 3.85 -3.73 2.09
C ASN A 37 2.82 -4.65 2.77
N SER A 38 1.61 -4.74 2.23
CA SER A 38 0.58 -5.64 2.74
C SER A 38 0.99 -7.11 2.61
N ALA A 39 1.63 -7.50 1.51
CA ALA A 39 2.14 -8.86 1.35
C ALA A 39 3.19 -9.19 2.43
N ILE A 40 4.09 -8.26 2.73
CA ILE A 40 5.06 -8.40 3.82
C ILE A 40 4.34 -8.50 5.18
N GLY A 41 3.36 -7.64 5.43
CA GLY A 41 2.55 -7.66 6.65
C GLY A 41 1.80 -8.97 6.86
N LEU A 42 1.24 -9.54 5.79
CA LEU A 42 0.59 -10.84 5.81
C LEU A 42 1.58 -11.96 6.19
N VAL A 43 2.77 -11.97 5.58
CA VAL A 43 3.82 -12.96 5.92
C VAL A 43 4.24 -12.83 7.39
N LEU A 44 4.46 -11.61 7.87
CA LEU A 44 4.80 -11.37 9.28
C LEU A 44 3.71 -11.88 10.22
N LEU A 45 2.43 -11.58 9.94
CA LEU A 45 1.31 -12.06 10.75
C LEU A 45 1.21 -13.58 10.78
N ILE A 46 1.42 -14.25 9.64
CA ILE A 46 1.42 -15.71 9.57
C ILE A 46 2.52 -16.30 10.46
N ILE A 47 3.74 -15.74 10.38
CA ILE A 47 4.87 -16.17 11.22
C ILE A 47 4.55 -15.94 12.69
N THR A 48 4.02 -14.75 13.05
CA THR A 48 3.66 -14.43 14.42
C THR A 48 2.56 -15.35 14.95
N ASN A 49 1.51 -15.63 14.18
CA ASN A 49 0.45 -16.55 14.60
C ASN A 49 0.96 -17.99 14.72
N TYR A 50 1.87 -18.42 13.85
CA TYR A 50 2.48 -19.74 13.98
C TYR A 50 3.27 -19.88 15.29
N MET A 51 4.01 -18.84 15.69
CA MET A 51 4.70 -18.81 16.99
C MET A 51 3.73 -18.61 18.17
N GLY A 52 2.68 -17.82 17.98
CA GLY A 52 1.66 -17.54 18.98
C GLY A 52 0.75 -18.73 19.28
N ALA A 53 0.59 -19.65 18.33
CA ALA A 53 -0.20 -20.87 18.50
C ALA A 53 0.31 -21.76 19.66
N TYR A 54 1.60 -21.72 19.99
CA TYR A 54 2.15 -22.43 21.16
C TYR A 54 1.67 -21.84 22.50
N PHE A 55 1.13 -20.63 22.49
CA PHE A 55 0.62 -19.89 23.65
C PHE A 55 -0.89 -19.67 23.57
N ASP A 56 -1.61 -20.42 22.72
CA ASP A 56 -3.03 -20.22 22.41
C ASP A 56 -3.37 -18.78 21.95
N PHE A 57 -2.38 -18.06 21.41
CA PHE A 57 -2.48 -16.65 21.02
C PHE A 57 -2.53 -16.52 19.50
N ASN A 58 -3.58 -15.86 18.98
CA ASN A 58 -3.75 -15.66 17.54
C ASN A 58 -4.25 -14.24 17.25
N ILE A 59 -3.57 -13.55 16.33
CA ILE A 59 -3.99 -12.25 15.80
C ILE A 59 -4.89 -12.48 14.58
N PRO A 60 -6.10 -11.90 14.52
CA PRO A 60 -6.96 -12.03 13.35
C PRO A 60 -6.27 -11.54 12.07
N ILE A 61 -6.25 -12.36 11.01
CA ILE A 61 -5.67 -11.99 9.72
C ILE A 61 -6.78 -11.36 8.86
N ASN A 62 -6.81 -10.03 8.79
CA ASN A 62 -7.76 -9.26 7.99
C ASN A 62 -7.05 -8.07 7.33
N LEU A 63 -7.76 -7.35 6.45
CA LEU A 63 -7.16 -6.23 5.71
C LEU A 63 -6.54 -5.17 6.64
N ILE A 64 -7.18 -4.87 7.78
CA ILE A 64 -6.72 -3.85 8.71
C ILE A 64 -5.44 -4.30 9.41
N THR A 65 -5.41 -5.51 9.98
CA THR A 65 -4.22 -6.04 10.66
C THR A 65 -3.06 -6.23 9.70
N ILE A 66 -3.33 -6.70 8.48
CA ILE A 66 -2.33 -6.83 7.40
C ILE A 66 -1.74 -5.47 7.03
N LEU A 67 -2.57 -4.43 6.88
CA LEU A 67 -2.09 -3.08 6.57
C LEU A 67 -1.27 -2.52 7.73
N ILE A 68 -1.72 -2.67 8.98
CA ILE A 68 -0.97 -2.20 10.17
C ILE A 68 0.40 -2.90 10.23
N ALA A 69 0.43 -4.23 10.14
CA ALA A 69 1.66 -5.01 10.12
C ALA A 69 2.53 -4.70 8.88
N GLY A 70 1.93 -4.42 7.73
CA GLY A 70 2.64 -4.14 6.48
C GLY A 70 3.23 -2.74 6.40
N PHE A 71 2.54 -1.73 6.94
CA PHE A 71 3.04 -0.35 6.98
C PHE A 71 4.06 -0.13 8.09
N LEU A 72 3.82 -0.68 9.29
CA LEU A 72 4.70 -0.48 10.43
C LEU A 72 5.77 -1.58 10.55
N GLY A 73 5.60 -2.74 9.90
CA GLY A 73 6.52 -3.88 9.99
C GLY A 73 6.51 -4.52 11.39
N ILE A 74 7.70 -4.80 11.91
CA ILE A 74 7.91 -5.40 13.24
C ILE A 74 7.26 -4.56 14.36
N PRO A 75 7.42 -3.21 14.41
CA PRO A 75 6.66 -2.36 15.33
C PRO A 75 5.14 -2.56 15.25
N GLY A 76 4.60 -2.80 14.05
CA GLY A 76 3.19 -3.06 13.84
C GLY A 76 2.73 -4.37 14.46
N ILE A 77 3.55 -5.42 14.35
CA ILE A 77 3.30 -6.70 15.03
C ILE A 77 3.28 -6.53 16.55
N PHE A 78 4.26 -5.83 17.13
CA PHE A 78 4.26 -5.54 18.57
C PHE A 78 3.01 -4.78 19.00
N LEU A 79 2.59 -3.77 18.22
CA LEU A 79 1.37 -3.02 18.50
C LEU A 79 0.14 -3.92 18.49
N LEU A 80 0.01 -4.80 17.49
CA LEU A 80 -1.12 -5.74 17.39
C LEU A 80 -1.10 -6.77 18.53
N ILE A 81 0.07 -7.23 18.96
CA ILE A 81 0.20 -8.11 20.13
C ILE A 81 -0.29 -7.39 21.39
N CYS A 82 0.22 -6.18 21.67
CA CYS A 82 -0.21 -5.39 22.82
C CYS A 82 -1.71 -5.10 22.79
N PHE A 83 -2.27 -4.79 21.61
CA PHE A 83 -3.70 -4.54 21.43
C PHE A 83 -4.54 -5.78 21.72
N GLN A 84 -4.14 -6.94 21.21
CA GLN A 84 -4.83 -8.20 21.47
C GLN A 84 -4.77 -8.57 22.96
N LEU A 85 -3.62 -8.38 23.63
CA LEU A 85 -3.45 -8.61 25.06
C LEU A 85 -4.26 -7.65 25.94
N LEU A 86 -4.58 -6.45 25.44
CA LEU A 86 -5.41 -5.48 26.16
C LEU A 86 -6.91 -5.81 26.08
N ILE A 87 -7.34 -6.37 24.94
CA ILE A 87 -8.75 -6.73 24.69
C ILE A 87 -9.12 -8.06 25.33
N MET A 88 -8.15 -8.98 25.42
CA MET A 88 -8.29 -10.29 26.04
C MET A 88 -8.32 -10.18 27.57
#